data_AF-A0AAV2A6I1-F1
#
_entry.id   AF-A0AAV2A6I1-F1
#
_cell.length_a   1.000
_cell.length_b   1.000
_cell.length_c   1.000
_cell.angle_alpha   90.00
_cell.angle_beta   90.00
_cell.angle_gamma   90.00
#
_symmetry.space_group_name_H-M   'P 1'
#
loop_
_entity.id
_entity.type
_entity.pdbx_description
1 polymer ?
#
loop_
_entity_poly.entity_id
_entity_poly.type
_entity_poly.pdbx_seq_one_letter_code
_entity_poly.pdbx_strand_id
1 'polypeptide(L)'
;MEGLQNSLLAFDNACTLLLAMQGSLCRQLPSQVESEIRYSDIGGRLRSSSYWRPKENAVEPPLFIGSFNIQTLSKKKLSNEYLMPTIEKIVHRYDLILILELMTNDPNLMKKFAQDINDFAPDGITYNMTVSIDPHVNEYIGIFYRTDKLRLLKSESYYDPEKFYRKPFFLLFDSPTLRDMKQFGLIGYHVKPAQAVREIDALAEVYDFMKDKYNMEEQHWDSISLWTRSEFTWAIPRTEDTTTNYKSCALDRDTTYAVSFPSRIVYAGENMNSGVILSSAKTFDYRYEFDVTMQEARSISDHWPVEVKIRGKMSKQAEKHLTSDVCFAIKDSRPSNVTQDKILKACEVAQFAPALISSGISLKNETRDFDHMLVAISKLRNALPEVITKEQSEAIVFKANNVDAPPEPPTKAQLQALLAHSAIPFIGFGFLDNLIMIIAGDYIDATIGVTLGISTMAAAGLGNTLSDVAGIGSAWYVERIALMIGLKAPNLTPAQTALSRSRWCINLGRALGVIIGCLLGMFPLLFRKEREAEIADESG
;
A
#
# COMPACT_ATOMS: atom_id res chain seq x y z
N MET A 1 52.90 18.57 -32.94
CA MET A 1 53.54 19.79 -32.41
C MET A 1 52.46 20.85 -32.39
N GLU A 2 51.79 21.02 -31.25
CA GLU A 2 52.15 22.00 -30.20
C GLU A 2 51.48 23.37 -30.43
N GLY A 3 50.94 23.93 -29.34
CA GLY A 3 50.49 25.33 -29.20
C GLY A 3 49.01 25.52 -29.55
N LEU A 4 48.03 25.63 -28.64
CA LEU A 4 48.02 26.30 -27.34
C LEU A 4 48.60 27.71 -27.44
N GLN A 5 47.75 28.73 -27.50
CA GLN A 5 47.80 29.85 -26.54
C GLN A 5 46.75 30.94 -26.79
N ASN A 6 46.07 31.28 -25.68
CA ASN A 6 45.62 32.62 -25.24
C ASN A 6 44.37 33.19 -25.94
N SER A 7 43.35 33.71 -25.24
CA SER A 7 43.36 34.55 -24.03
C SER A 7 41.94 34.67 -23.44
N LEU A 8 41.72 34.43 -22.13
CA LEU A 8 41.44 35.40 -21.02
C LEU A 8 40.11 36.18 -21.17
N LEU A 9 39.20 36.46 -20.22
CA LEU A 9 38.92 36.37 -18.76
C LEU A 9 37.40 36.75 -18.63
N ALA A 10 36.59 36.55 -17.58
CA ALA A 10 36.77 36.61 -16.14
C ALA A 10 35.59 35.92 -15.39
N PHE A 11 35.83 35.67 -14.09
CA PHE A 11 35.06 34.92 -13.09
C PHE A 11 33.90 35.69 -12.45
N ASP A 12 32.95 34.95 -11.84
CA ASP A 12 32.48 35.26 -10.48
C ASP A 12 32.02 34.00 -9.72
N ASN A 13 32.09 34.06 -8.39
CA ASN A 13 32.46 32.96 -7.49
C ASN A 13 31.34 31.98 -7.06
N ALA A 14 31.52 30.68 -7.31
CA ALA A 14 30.96 29.56 -6.53
C ALA A 14 31.69 28.24 -6.85
N CYS A 15 32.45 27.67 -5.91
CA CYS A 15 32.93 26.29 -6.03
C CYS A 15 31.73 25.34 -5.96
N THR A 16 31.33 24.77 -7.10
CA THR A 16 30.32 23.70 -7.20
C THR A 16 31.06 22.37 -7.36
N LEU A 17 30.86 21.43 -6.43
CA LEU A 17 31.29 20.05 -6.61
C LEU A 17 30.11 19.26 -7.19
N LEU A 18 30.25 18.84 -8.44
CA LEU A 18 29.24 18.07 -9.16
C LEU A 18 29.71 16.61 -9.25
N LEU A 19 29.25 15.71 -8.37
CA LEU A 19 29.35 14.27 -8.69
C LEU A 19 28.24 13.94 -9.70
N ALA A 20 28.62 13.90 -10.98
CA ALA A 20 27.79 13.35 -12.04
C ALA A 20 28.36 12.00 -12.48
N MET A 21 27.75 10.94 -11.95
CA MET A 21 27.66 9.68 -12.66
C MET A 21 26.91 9.90 -13.97
N GLN A 22 27.56 9.67 -15.11
CA GLN A 22 26.87 9.39 -16.37
C GLN A 22 27.78 8.60 -17.33
N GLY A 23 27.28 7.47 -17.80
CA GLY A 23 27.30 7.14 -19.22
C GLY A 23 25.90 7.46 -19.77
N SER A 24 25.83 8.18 -20.88
CA SER A 24 24.61 8.52 -21.63
C SER A 24 23.83 7.27 -22.05
N LEU A 25 22.50 7.21 -22.00
CA LEU A 25 21.58 8.00 -22.85
C LEU A 25 20.23 8.29 -22.16
N CYS A 26 19.71 9.48 -22.45
CA CYS A 26 18.33 9.98 -22.34
C CYS A 26 17.43 9.57 -21.16
N ARG A 27 17.02 10.60 -20.41
CA ARG A 27 15.73 10.70 -19.70
C ARG A 27 14.57 10.33 -20.64
N GLN A 28 13.66 9.49 -20.16
CA GLN A 28 12.25 9.88 -20.15
C GLN A 28 11.88 10.20 -18.69
N LEU A 29 11.59 11.48 -18.45
CA LEU A 29 10.80 11.94 -17.31
C LEU A 29 9.34 11.48 -17.48
N PRO A 30 8.48 11.61 -16.45
CA PRO A 30 7.15 11.00 -16.41
C PRO A 30 6.31 11.41 -17.61
N SER A 31 5.59 10.47 -18.20
CA SER A 31 4.68 10.73 -19.32
C SER A 31 3.51 11.62 -18.90
N GLN A 32 3.67 12.93 -19.10
CA GLN A 32 2.61 13.92 -19.28
C GLN A 32 3.09 14.98 -20.28
N VAL A 33 3.05 14.69 -21.58
CA VAL A 33 2.91 15.68 -22.68
C VAL A 33 2.38 14.94 -23.92
N GLU A 34 1.18 15.30 -24.38
CA GLU A 34 0.70 15.04 -25.74
C GLU A 34 1.62 15.73 -26.76
N SER A 35 2.18 15.02 -27.73
CA SER A 35 2.55 15.64 -29.01
C SER A 35 2.75 14.61 -30.12
N GLU A 36 2.09 14.88 -31.24
CA GLU A 36 2.25 14.21 -32.53
C GLU A 36 3.72 14.21 -32.98
N ILE A 37 4.22 13.05 -33.42
CA ILE A 37 5.49 12.95 -34.12
C ILE A 37 5.20 13.12 -35.62
N ARG A 38 5.55 14.29 -36.18
CA ARG A 38 5.69 14.48 -37.64
C ARG A 38 7.06 13.99 -38.08
N TYR A 39 7.10 13.05 -39.03
CA TYR A 39 8.31 12.65 -39.72
C TYR A 39 8.73 13.74 -40.72
N SER A 40 9.95 14.25 -40.57
CA SER A 40 10.58 15.13 -41.57
C SER A 40 11.08 14.31 -42.75
N ASP A 41 10.57 14.65 -43.93
CA ASP A 41 10.99 14.19 -45.24
C ASP A 41 12.50 14.39 -45.45
N ILE A 42 13.25 13.30 -45.62
CA ILE A 42 14.56 13.33 -46.26
C ILE A 42 14.48 12.38 -47.46
N GLY A 43 14.28 12.99 -48.63
CA GLY A 43 14.21 12.32 -49.90
C GLY A 43 15.48 11.55 -50.21
N GLY A 44 15.34 10.24 -50.38
CA GLY A 44 16.37 9.35 -50.90
C GLY A 44 15.71 8.07 -51.41
N ARG A 45 15.50 7.98 -52.73
CA ARG A 45 15.04 6.75 -53.39
C ARG A 45 16.04 5.62 -53.11
N LEU A 46 15.67 4.68 -52.25
CA LEU A 46 16.32 3.37 -52.17
C LEU A 46 15.30 2.26 -52.39
N ARG A 47 15.70 1.37 -53.29
CA ARG A 47 14.91 0.33 -53.94
C ARG A 47 14.39 -0.70 -52.93
N SER A 48 13.23 -1.26 -53.27
CA SER A 48 12.57 -2.38 -52.60
C SER A 48 13.54 -3.53 -52.29
N SER A 49 13.88 -3.69 -51.02
CA SER A 49 14.34 -4.95 -50.46
C SER A 49 13.34 -5.36 -49.39
N SER A 50 12.66 -6.45 -49.67
CA SER A 50 11.68 -7.12 -48.83
C SER A 50 12.34 -7.72 -47.58
N TYR A 51 12.72 -6.91 -46.59
CA TYR A 51 13.19 -7.39 -45.29
C TYR A 51 13.04 -6.30 -44.21
N TRP A 52 11.83 -5.83 -43.97
CA TRP A 52 11.49 -5.20 -42.68
C TRP A 52 10.05 -5.56 -42.33
N ARG A 53 9.90 -6.60 -41.51
CA ARG A 53 8.68 -6.84 -40.74
C ARG A 53 8.95 -6.38 -39.31
N PRO A 54 8.46 -5.23 -38.85
CA PRO A 54 8.31 -5.00 -37.43
C PRO A 54 6.95 -5.62 -37.03
N LYS A 55 6.97 -6.87 -36.58
CA LYS A 55 5.78 -7.53 -35.99
C LYS A 55 5.99 -8.02 -34.55
N GLU A 56 7.17 -7.84 -33.97
CA GLU A 56 7.41 -8.09 -32.55
C GLU A 56 7.72 -6.74 -31.89
N ASN A 57 6.93 -6.35 -30.89
CA ASN A 57 7.28 -5.22 -30.04
C ASN A 57 8.64 -5.54 -29.38
N ALA A 58 9.60 -4.62 -29.45
CA ALA A 58 10.93 -4.84 -28.87
C ALA A 58 10.88 -5.08 -27.35
N VAL A 59 9.83 -4.59 -26.69
CA VAL A 59 9.47 -4.78 -25.30
C VAL A 59 7.97 -4.99 -25.21
N GLU A 60 7.53 -6.05 -24.55
CA GLU A 60 6.11 -6.23 -24.23
C GLU A 60 5.70 -5.27 -23.10
N PRO A 61 4.55 -4.60 -23.21
CA PRO A 61 3.98 -3.84 -22.11
C PRO A 61 3.80 -4.72 -20.86
N PRO A 62 3.97 -4.16 -19.66
CA PRO A 62 3.68 -4.88 -18.43
C PRO A 62 2.26 -5.43 -18.39
N LEU A 63 2.09 -6.62 -17.81
CA LEU A 63 0.78 -7.19 -17.52
C LEU A 63 0.17 -6.43 -16.34
N PHE A 64 -0.98 -5.81 -16.56
CA PHE A 64 -1.64 -4.99 -15.54
C PHE A 64 -2.75 -5.78 -14.83
N ILE A 65 -2.59 -6.00 -13.52
CA ILE A 65 -3.47 -6.83 -12.71
C ILE A 65 -4.23 -5.95 -11.70
N GLY A 66 -5.52 -6.20 -11.55
CA GLY A 66 -6.39 -5.52 -10.58
C GLY A 66 -7.19 -6.49 -9.73
N SER A 67 -7.64 -6.01 -8.57
CA SER A 67 -8.70 -6.65 -7.77
C SER A 67 -9.64 -5.58 -7.26
N PHE A 68 -10.94 -5.80 -7.41
CA PHE A 68 -11.97 -4.84 -7.06
C PHE A 68 -13.14 -5.52 -6.37
N ASN A 69 -13.35 -5.20 -5.09
CA ASN A 69 -14.63 -5.47 -4.46
C ASN A 69 -15.66 -4.48 -5.00
N ILE A 70 -16.65 -4.96 -5.78
CA ILE A 70 -17.79 -4.14 -6.22
C ILE A 70 -18.96 -4.46 -5.29
N GLN A 71 -19.16 -3.60 -4.29
CA GLN A 71 -20.13 -3.81 -3.22
C GLN A 71 -21.47 -4.34 -3.75
N THR A 72 -21.85 -5.55 -3.36
CA THR A 72 -23.13 -6.17 -3.74
C THR A 72 -23.41 -6.04 -5.25
N LEU A 73 -22.54 -6.59 -6.11
CA LEU A 73 -22.73 -6.63 -7.56
C LEU A 73 -23.85 -7.62 -7.91
N SER A 74 -25.07 -7.15 -7.69
CA SER A 74 -26.33 -7.87 -7.86
C SER A 74 -26.89 -7.75 -9.27
N LYS A 75 -27.92 -8.54 -9.58
CA LYS A 75 -28.69 -8.45 -10.83
C LYS A 75 -29.12 -7.00 -11.11
N LYS A 76 -29.57 -6.27 -10.09
CA LYS A 76 -29.98 -4.85 -10.20
C LYS A 76 -28.83 -3.95 -10.62
N LYS A 77 -27.62 -4.15 -10.08
CA LYS A 77 -26.44 -3.35 -10.41
C LYS A 77 -25.91 -3.68 -11.82
N LEU A 78 -25.88 -4.96 -12.18
CA LEU A 78 -25.50 -5.44 -13.52
C LEU A 78 -26.45 -4.97 -14.64
N SER A 79 -27.71 -4.69 -14.32
CA SER A 79 -28.69 -4.13 -15.27
C SER A 79 -28.82 -2.61 -15.19
N ASN A 80 -27.94 -1.92 -14.46
CA ASN A 80 -28.01 -0.47 -14.32
C ASN A 80 -27.16 0.23 -15.39
N GLU A 81 -27.82 0.73 -16.44
CA GLU A 81 -27.20 1.43 -17.57
C GLU A 81 -26.42 2.69 -17.16
N TYR A 82 -26.65 3.24 -15.97
CA TYR A 82 -25.90 4.39 -15.46
C TYR A 82 -24.55 3.98 -14.83
N LEU A 83 -24.50 2.84 -14.14
CA LEU A 83 -23.30 2.40 -13.40
C LEU A 83 -22.38 1.53 -14.24
N MET A 84 -22.96 0.74 -15.16
CA MET A 84 -22.23 -0.21 -15.99
C MET A 84 -21.12 0.42 -16.85
N PRO A 85 -21.31 1.59 -17.50
CA PRO A 85 -20.24 2.23 -18.27
C PRO A 85 -18.99 2.54 -17.44
N THR A 86 -19.15 2.90 -16.16
CA THR A 86 -18.00 3.14 -15.28
C THR A 86 -17.34 1.82 -14.86
N ILE A 87 -18.12 0.77 -14.59
CA ILE A 87 -17.59 -0.57 -14.29
C ILE A 87 -16.81 -1.12 -15.49
N GLU A 88 -17.34 -0.97 -16.71
CA GLU A 88 -16.68 -1.35 -17.97
C GLU A 88 -15.35 -0.60 -18.12
N LYS A 89 -15.33 0.73 -17.96
CA LYS A 89 -14.09 1.54 -17.98
C LYS A 89 -13.07 1.08 -16.95
N ILE A 90 -13.51 0.70 -15.75
CA ILE A 90 -12.61 0.15 -14.71
C ILE A 90 -12.01 -1.18 -15.18
N VAL A 91 -12.84 -2.13 -15.64
CA VAL A 91 -12.38 -3.45 -16.11
C VAL A 91 -11.38 -3.32 -17.25
N HIS A 92 -11.64 -2.41 -18.21
CA HIS A 92 -10.78 -2.19 -19.39
C HIS A 92 -9.39 -1.64 -19.11
N ARG A 93 -9.14 -1.14 -17.89
CA ARG A 93 -7.78 -0.76 -17.48
C ARG A 93 -6.87 -1.96 -17.29
N TYR A 94 -7.43 -3.12 -16.97
CA TYR A 94 -6.67 -4.27 -16.49
C TYR A 94 -6.61 -5.37 -17.54
N ASP A 95 -5.45 -6.01 -17.66
CA ASP A 95 -5.31 -7.21 -18.46
C ASP A 95 -5.86 -8.45 -17.74
N LEU A 96 -5.93 -8.39 -16.42
CA LEU A 96 -6.53 -9.38 -15.51
C LEU A 96 -7.14 -8.64 -14.32
N ILE A 97 -8.43 -8.80 -14.07
CA ILE A 97 -9.09 -8.23 -12.89
C ILE A 97 -9.97 -9.26 -12.19
N LEU A 98 -9.83 -9.29 -10.85
CA LEU A 98 -10.73 -10.00 -9.96
C LEU A 98 -11.85 -9.06 -9.52
N ILE A 99 -13.09 -9.50 -9.65
CA ILE A 99 -14.29 -8.82 -9.18
C ILE A 99 -14.86 -9.63 -8.02
N LEU A 100 -14.87 -9.05 -6.83
CA LEU A 100 -15.46 -9.66 -5.63
C LEU A 100 -16.90 -9.16 -5.42
N GLU A 101 -17.63 -9.82 -4.51
CA GLU A 101 -19.04 -9.54 -4.21
C GLU A 101 -20.00 -9.67 -5.40
N LEU A 102 -19.73 -10.60 -6.31
CA LEU A 102 -20.67 -10.94 -7.38
C LEU A 102 -21.82 -11.76 -6.78
N MET A 103 -23.03 -11.20 -6.73
CA MET A 103 -24.16 -11.81 -5.99
C MET A 103 -25.00 -12.78 -6.82
N THR A 104 -24.53 -13.14 -8.02
CA THR A 104 -25.25 -14.07 -8.91
C THR A 104 -24.28 -14.79 -9.85
N ASN A 105 -24.57 -16.05 -10.13
CA ASN A 105 -23.90 -16.86 -11.15
C ASN A 105 -24.87 -17.27 -12.28
N ASP A 106 -25.97 -16.51 -12.44
CA ASP A 106 -26.96 -16.77 -13.49
C ASP A 106 -26.27 -16.77 -14.87
N PRO A 107 -26.33 -17.88 -15.63
CA PRO A 107 -25.55 -18.01 -16.86
C PRO A 107 -25.88 -16.95 -17.91
N ASN A 108 -27.14 -16.51 -17.98
CA ASN A 108 -27.55 -15.50 -18.96
C ASN A 108 -27.03 -14.12 -18.58
N LEU A 109 -27.09 -13.75 -17.29
CA LEU A 109 -26.53 -12.50 -16.80
C LEU A 109 -25.00 -12.46 -16.89
N MET A 110 -24.32 -13.57 -16.60
CA MET A 110 -22.85 -13.64 -16.73
C MET A 110 -22.41 -13.55 -18.18
N LYS A 111 -23.15 -14.22 -19.08
CA LYS A 111 -22.92 -14.08 -20.52
C LYS A 111 -23.15 -12.65 -20.99
N LYS A 112 -24.24 -12.01 -20.56
CA LYS A 112 -24.52 -10.61 -20.89
C LYS A 112 -23.42 -9.70 -20.35
N PHE A 113 -23.01 -9.86 -19.10
CA PHE A 113 -21.96 -9.04 -18.51
C PHE A 113 -20.63 -9.18 -19.27
N ALA A 114 -20.24 -10.40 -19.63
CA ALA A 114 -19.07 -10.62 -20.47
C ALA A 114 -19.22 -10.01 -21.88
N GLN A 115 -20.43 -10.00 -22.45
CA GLN A 115 -20.72 -9.31 -23.71
C GLN A 115 -20.59 -7.79 -23.56
N ASP A 116 -21.22 -7.19 -22.53
CA ASP A 116 -21.14 -5.75 -22.26
C ASP A 116 -19.68 -5.28 -22.13
N ILE A 117 -18.84 -6.03 -21.41
CA ILE A 117 -17.39 -5.76 -21.33
C ILE A 117 -16.73 -5.82 -22.71
N ASN A 118 -17.04 -6.84 -23.53
CA ASN A 118 -16.42 -6.96 -24.85
C ASN A 118 -16.95 -5.94 -25.86
N ASP A 119 -18.21 -5.53 -25.78
CA ASP A 119 -18.82 -4.52 -26.65
C ASP A 119 -18.24 -3.12 -26.37
N PHE A 120 -17.81 -2.85 -25.13
CA PHE A 120 -17.06 -1.64 -24.78
C PHE A 120 -15.58 -1.70 -25.20
N ALA A 121 -15.06 -2.87 -25.56
CA ALA A 121 -13.63 -3.05 -25.84
C ALA A 121 -13.20 -2.38 -27.16
N PRO A 122 -11.99 -1.79 -27.23
CA PRO A 122 -11.41 -1.40 -28.50
C PRO A 122 -11.20 -2.60 -29.44
N ASP A 123 -11.17 -2.33 -30.75
CA ASP A 123 -10.91 -3.34 -31.77
C ASP A 123 -9.64 -4.16 -31.48
N GLY A 124 -9.76 -5.49 -31.54
CA GLY A 124 -8.66 -6.42 -31.30
C GLY A 124 -8.41 -6.76 -29.83
N ILE A 125 -9.20 -6.21 -28.91
CA ILE A 125 -9.20 -6.60 -27.50
C ILE A 125 -10.38 -7.53 -27.24
N THR A 126 -10.13 -8.64 -26.55
CA THR A 126 -11.18 -9.57 -26.15
C THR A 126 -10.91 -10.09 -24.75
N TYR A 127 -11.93 -10.04 -23.91
CA TYR A 127 -11.93 -10.58 -22.56
C TYR A 127 -12.67 -11.90 -22.51
N ASN A 128 -12.08 -12.86 -21.79
CA ASN A 128 -12.83 -13.99 -21.26
C ASN A 128 -13.23 -13.72 -19.81
N MET A 129 -14.35 -14.32 -19.41
CA MET A 129 -14.84 -14.30 -18.04
C MET A 129 -14.82 -15.72 -17.47
N THR A 130 -14.38 -15.86 -16.22
CA THR A 130 -14.51 -17.08 -15.43
C THR A 130 -15.09 -16.72 -14.07
N VAL A 131 -16.00 -17.53 -13.55
CA VAL A 131 -16.69 -17.27 -12.27
C VAL A 131 -16.44 -18.43 -11.33
N SER A 132 -16.17 -18.14 -10.06
CA SER A 132 -16.04 -19.16 -9.03
C SER A 132 -17.36 -19.92 -8.86
N ILE A 133 -17.26 -21.22 -8.61
CA ILE A 133 -18.43 -22.06 -8.34
C ILE A 133 -18.40 -22.44 -6.87
N ASP A 134 -19.40 -21.97 -6.13
CA ASP A 134 -19.65 -22.39 -4.76
C ASP A 134 -21.17 -22.41 -4.48
N PRO A 135 -21.79 -23.60 -4.34
CA PRO A 135 -23.23 -23.70 -4.13
C PRO A 135 -23.67 -23.30 -2.71
N HIS A 136 -22.74 -23.08 -1.78
CA HIS A 136 -23.06 -22.81 -0.38
C HIS A 136 -23.08 -21.33 -0.02
N VAL A 137 -22.70 -20.46 -0.95
CA VAL A 137 -22.61 -19.02 -0.74
C VAL A 137 -23.32 -18.28 -1.86
N ASN A 138 -23.88 -17.12 -1.52
CA ASN A 138 -24.55 -16.24 -2.48
C ASN A 138 -23.59 -15.16 -3.02
N GLU A 139 -22.29 -15.44 -2.96
CA GLU A 139 -21.25 -14.50 -3.32
C GLU A 139 -20.14 -15.23 -4.10
N TYR A 140 -19.90 -14.77 -5.32
CA TYR A 140 -18.99 -15.36 -6.29
C TYR A 140 -17.85 -14.39 -6.58
N ILE A 141 -16.79 -14.93 -7.16
CA ILE A 141 -15.63 -14.19 -7.66
C ILE A 141 -15.66 -14.27 -9.17
N GLY A 142 -15.77 -13.12 -9.83
CA GLY A 142 -15.62 -13.00 -11.28
C GLY A 142 -14.18 -12.68 -11.65
N ILE A 143 -13.67 -13.27 -12.72
CA ILE A 143 -12.33 -13.03 -13.26
C ILE A 143 -12.48 -12.62 -14.71
N PHE A 144 -12.06 -11.41 -15.05
CA PHE A 144 -11.92 -10.97 -16.43
C PHE A 144 -10.45 -10.97 -16.82
N TYR A 145 -10.13 -11.51 -17.99
CA TYR A 145 -8.77 -11.52 -18.49
C TYR A 145 -8.70 -11.44 -20.01
N ARG A 146 -7.68 -10.72 -20.50
CA ARG A 146 -7.42 -10.53 -21.93
C ARG A 146 -6.88 -11.79 -22.58
N THR A 147 -7.53 -12.24 -23.65
CA THR A 147 -7.20 -13.49 -24.34
C THR A 147 -5.92 -13.41 -25.17
N ASP A 148 -5.49 -12.19 -25.54
CA ASP A 148 -4.23 -11.95 -26.23
C ASP A 148 -3.01 -11.97 -25.29
N LYS A 149 -3.22 -11.87 -23.97
CA LYS A 149 -2.16 -11.84 -22.95
C LYS A 149 -2.15 -13.05 -22.04
N LEU A 150 -3.31 -13.69 -21.84
CA LEU A 150 -3.49 -14.75 -20.85
C LEU A 150 -4.32 -15.90 -21.39
N ARG A 151 -3.85 -17.11 -21.09
CA ARG A 151 -4.58 -18.35 -21.31
C ARG A 151 -4.81 -19.03 -19.97
N LEU A 152 -6.09 -19.19 -19.61
CA LEU A 152 -6.47 -19.96 -18.42
C LEU A 152 -6.19 -21.44 -18.69
N LEU A 153 -5.34 -22.04 -17.86
CA LEU A 153 -5.04 -23.46 -17.91
C LEU A 153 -6.00 -24.27 -17.05
N LYS A 154 -6.23 -23.80 -15.82
CA LYS A 154 -7.02 -24.49 -14.80
C LYS A 154 -7.66 -23.48 -13.86
N SER A 155 -8.83 -23.85 -13.33
CA SER A 155 -9.49 -23.10 -12.26
C SER A 155 -10.20 -24.06 -11.32
N GLU A 156 -10.08 -23.86 -10.01
CA GLU A 156 -10.76 -24.68 -9.01
C GLU A 156 -10.95 -23.92 -7.69
N SER A 157 -11.90 -24.36 -6.88
CA SER A 157 -12.15 -23.80 -5.55
C SER A 157 -11.60 -24.73 -4.47
N TYR A 158 -10.84 -24.19 -3.53
CA TYR A 158 -10.33 -24.93 -2.36
C TYR A 158 -11.43 -25.08 -1.31
N TYR A 159 -11.71 -26.33 -0.88
CA TYR A 159 -12.77 -26.61 0.08
C TYR A 159 -12.21 -27.04 1.44
N ASP A 160 -12.31 -26.14 2.41
CA ASP A 160 -12.11 -26.43 3.83
C ASP A 160 -13.10 -25.56 4.64
N PRO A 161 -14.28 -26.11 5.00
CA PRO A 161 -15.31 -25.36 5.73
C PRO A 161 -14.93 -25.10 7.20
N GLU A 162 -13.91 -25.76 7.74
CA GLU A 162 -13.43 -25.50 9.10
C GLU A 162 -12.62 -24.22 9.13
N LYS A 163 -11.87 -23.92 8.06
CA LYS A 163 -10.97 -22.75 7.97
C LYS A 163 -11.61 -21.55 7.28
N PHE A 164 -12.43 -21.77 6.26
CA PHE A 164 -12.93 -20.70 5.42
C PHE A 164 -14.46 -20.62 5.35
N TYR A 165 -15.01 -19.41 5.44
CA TYR A 165 -16.43 -19.18 5.21
C TYR A 165 -16.82 -19.30 3.72
N ARG A 166 -15.98 -18.74 2.83
CA ARG A 166 -16.07 -18.87 1.37
C ARG A 166 -14.95 -19.77 0.88
N LYS A 167 -15.08 -20.39 -0.30
CA LYS A 167 -13.97 -21.19 -0.88
C LYS A 167 -12.95 -20.29 -1.60
N PRO A 168 -11.65 -20.32 -1.26
CA PRO A 168 -10.61 -19.69 -2.06
C PRO A 168 -10.64 -20.17 -3.51
N PHE A 169 -10.61 -19.25 -4.47
CA PHE A 169 -10.72 -19.56 -5.89
C PHE A 169 -9.36 -19.45 -6.58
N PHE A 170 -8.80 -20.59 -6.98
CA PHE A 170 -7.51 -20.68 -7.63
C PHE A 170 -7.64 -20.71 -9.15
N LEU A 171 -6.77 -19.98 -9.84
CA LEU A 171 -6.62 -20.00 -11.29
C LEU A 171 -5.15 -20.12 -11.66
N LEU A 172 -4.84 -20.97 -12.64
CA LEU A 172 -3.51 -21.11 -13.22
C LEU A 172 -3.50 -20.50 -14.61
N PHE A 173 -2.69 -19.48 -14.82
CA PHE A 173 -2.55 -18.80 -16.10
C PHE A 173 -1.22 -19.14 -16.78
N ASP A 174 -1.26 -19.17 -18.10
CA ASP A 174 -0.11 -19.15 -19.00
C ASP A 174 -0.10 -17.79 -19.70
N SER A 175 1.07 -17.14 -19.73
CA SER A 175 1.24 -15.83 -20.35
C SER A 175 2.49 -15.82 -21.24
N PRO A 176 2.33 -15.62 -22.56
CA PRO A 176 3.45 -15.50 -23.47
C PRO A 176 4.12 -14.12 -23.42
N THR A 177 3.58 -13.17 -22.64
CA THR A 177 4.03 -11.77 -22.61
C THR A 177 4.90 -11.44 -21.39
N LEU A 178 4.96 -12.31 -20.38
CA LEU A 178 5.73 -12.09 -19.15
C LEU A 178 7.23 -12.42 -19.34
N ARG A 179 8.09 -11.67 -18.63
CA ARG A 179 9.56 -11.81 -18.73
C ARG A 179 10.09 -13.03 -17.99
N ASP A 180 9.85 -13.07 -16.68
CA ASP A 180 10.56 -13.95 -15.75
C ASP A 180 9.77 -15.24 -15.44
N MET A 181 8.50 -15.32 -15.88
CA MET A 181 7.66 -16.50 -15.68
C MET A 181 6.74 -16.72 -16.88
N LYS A 182 6.54 -17.98 -17.29
CA LYS A 182 5.54 -18.33 -18.31
C LYS A 182 4.17 -18.61 -17.73
N GLN A 183 4.12 -19.05 -16.46
CA GLN A 183 2.90 -19.42 -15.78
C GLN A 183 2.89 -18.84 -14.38
N PHE A 184 1.70 -18.48 -13.90
CA PHE A 184 1.51 -18.05 -12.52
C PHE A 184 0.13 -18.47 -12.00
N GLY A 185 0.08 -18.76 -10.70
CA GLY A 185 -1.16 -19.01 -9.98
C GLY A 185 -1.74 -17.71 -9.43
N LEU A 186 -3.07 -17.65 -9.37
CA LEU A 186 -3.83 -16.57 -8.75
C LEU A 186 -4.80 -17.20 -7.74
N ILE A 187 -4.83 -16.69 -6.51
CA ILE A 187 -5.84 -17.05 -5.50
C ILE A 187 -6.72 -15.83 -5.26
N GLY A 188 -7.97 -15.90 -5.71
CA GLY A 188 -9.01 -14.94 -5.38
C GLY A 188 -9.70 -15.32 -4.09
N TYR A 189 -9.81 -14.37 -3.15
CA TYR A 189 -10.52 -14.61 -1.90
C TYR A 189 -11.15 -13.34 -1.34
N HIS A 190 -12.42 -13.44 -0.91
CA HIS A 190 -13.07 -12.42 -0.10
C HIS A 190 -13.13 -12.88 1.35
N VAL A 191 -12.41 -12.19 2.22
CA VAL A 191 -12.28 -12.52 3.64
C VAL A 191 -13.54 -12.11 4.41
N LYS A 192 -14.06 -12.97 5.29
CA LYS A 192 -15.17 -12.64 6.18
C LYS A 192 -14.64 -11.79 7.34
N PRO A 193 -15.15 -10.56 7.55
CA PRO A 193 -14.59 -9.66 8.55
C PRO A 193 -14.44 -10.25 9.96
N ALA A 194 -15.47 -10.98 10.42
CA ALA A 194 -15.48 -11.60 11.74
C ALA A 194 -14.46 -12.76 11.91
N GLN A 195 -13.93 -13.33 10.82
CA GLN A 195 -13.03 -14.49 10.84
C GLN A 195 -11.68 -14.19 10.15
N ALA A 196 -11.41 -12.92 9.86
CA ALA A 196 -10.36 -12.54 8.94
C ALA A 196 -8.96 -12.98 9.34
N VAL A 197 -8.63 -12.94 10.63
CA VAL A 197 -7.32 -13.41 11.12
C VAL A 197 -7.12 -14.89 10.76
N ARG A 198 -8.12 -15.72 11.05
CA ARG A 198 -8.09 -17.16 10.78
C ARG A 198 -8.04 -17.45 9.28
N GLU A 199 -8.91 -16.80 8.51
CA GLU A 199 -9.01 -17.04 7.07
C GLU A 199 -7.76 -16.56 6.32
N ILE A 200 -7.21 -15.39 6.66
CA ILE A 200 -5.98 -14.89 6.04
C ILE A 200 -4.78 -15.78 6.39
N ASP A 201 -4.71 -16.29 7.62
CA ASP A 201 -3.66 -17.22 8.02
C ASP A 201 -3.72 -18.53 7.23
N ALA A 202 -4.93 -19.08 7.08
CA ALA A 202 -5.15 -20.30 6.32
C ALA A 202 -4.87 -20.15 4.80
N LEU A 203 -4.90 -18.93 4.23
CA LEU A 203 -4.61 -18.72 2.80
C LEU A 203 -3.22 -19.19 2.38
N ALA A 204 -2.26 -19.20 3.31
CA ALA A 204 -0.94 -19.67 2.99
C ALA A 204 -0.88 -21.20 2.83
N GLU A 205 -1.72 -21.94 3.57
CA GLU A 205 -1.88 -23.37 3.35
C GLU A 205 -2.53 -23.67 2.00
N VAL A 206 -3.42 -22.79 1.52
CA VAL A 206 -3.99 -22.88 0.16
C VAL A 206 -2.89 -22.69 -0.88
N TYR A 207 -1.98 -21.74 -0.66
CA TYR A 207 -0.81 -21.56 -1.50
C TYR A 207 0.05 -22.83 -1.53
N ASP A 208 0.39 -23.40 -0.37
CA ASP A 208 1.22 -24.61 -0.29
C ASP A 208 0.53 -25.81 -0.98
N PHE A 209 -0.76 -26.02 -0.72
CA PHE A 209 -1.54 -27.07 -1.38
C PHE A 209 -1.57 -26.93 -2.90
N MET A 210 -1.80 -25.72 -3.41
CA MET A 210 -1.87 -25.48 -4.86
C MET A 210 -0.51 -25.58 -5.52
N LYS A 211 0.54 -25.11 -4.85
CA LYS A 211 1.93 -25.29 -5.27
C LYS A 211 2.24 -26.77 -5.46
N ASP A 212 1.97 -27.61 -4.46
CA ASP A 212 2.25 -29.05 -4.51
C ASP A 212 1.41 -29.76 -5.58
N LYS A 213 0.12 -29.43 -5.66
CA LYS A 213 -0.79 -30.01 -6.66
C LYS A 213 -0.39 -29.69 -8.10
N TYR A 214 0.19 -28.51 -8.34
CA TYR A 214 0.56 -28.03 -9.68
C TYR A 214 2.07 -28.01 -9.96
N ASN A 215 2.88 -28.55 -9.03
CA ASN A 215 4.32 -28.70 -9.16
C ASN A 215 5.03 -27.35 -9.44
N MET A 216 4.65 -26.30 -8.70
CA MET A 216 5.27 -24.98 -8.76
C MET A 216 6.59 -24.99 -7.93
N GLU A 217 7.70 -24.48 -8.48
CA GLU A 217 9.05 -24.55 -7.86
C GLU A 217 9.13 -23.85 -6.49
N GLU A 218 10.08 -24.29 -5.65
CA GLU A 218 10.06 -24.20 -4.17
C GLU A 218 11.20 -23.36 -3.55
N GLN A 219 10.96 -22.77 -2.37
CA GLN A 219 11.84 -22.83 -1.17
C GLN A 219 10.98 -22.93 0.12
N HIS A 220 11.34 -23.83 1.06
CA HIS A 220 10.62 -24.24 2.29
C HIS A 220 10.54 -23.18 3.41
N TRP A 221 9.49 -23.14 4.27
CA TRP A 221 9.50 -22.82 5.74
C TRP A 221 8.13 -23.08 6.44
N ASP A 222 8.14 -23.63 7.67
CA ASP A 222 6.94 -23.98 8.46
C ASP A 222 6.62 -23.02 9.63
N SER A 223 5.29 -22.87 9.85
CA SER A 223 4.53 -22.30 10.99
C SER A 223 4.16 -20.79 10.99
N ILE A 224 2.90 -20.54 10.57
CA ILE A 224 2.09 -19.29 10.52
C ILE A 224 2.64 -18.25 9.52
N SER A 225 1.83 -17.86 8.53
CA SER A 225 2.33 -18.13 7.18
C SER A 225 2.11 -17.07 6.08
N LEU A 226 1.30 -16.02 6.23
CA LEU A 226 1.18 -15.01 5.14
C LEU A 226 1.85 -13.66 5.45
N TRP A 227 1.99 -13.32 6.74
CA TRP A 227 2.58 -12.05 7.20
C TRP A 227 4.01 -12.17 7.73
N THR A 228 4.38 -13.37 8.15
CA THR A 228 5.62 -13.72 8.86
C THR A 228 6.60 -14.50 8.00
N ARG A 229 6.10 -15.15 6.94
CA ARG A 229 6.88 -15.87 5.94
C ARG A 229 7.49 -14.89 4.95
N SER A 230 8.81 -14.88 4.87
CA SER A 230 9.59 -13.95 4.05
C SER A 230 9.39 -14.13 2.54
N GLU A 231 8.84 -15.26 2.11
CA GLU A 231 8.49 -15.51 0.71
C GLU A 231 7.30 -14.69 0.22
N PHE A 232 6.43 -14.21 1.12
CA PHE A 232 5.28 -13.38 0.76
C PHE A 232 5.63 -11.90 0.83
N THR A 233 5.50 -11.22 -0.30
CA THR A 233 5.60 -9.77 -0.36
C THR A 233 4.21 -9.14 -0.48
N TRP A 234 3.92 -8.20 0.40
CA TRP A 234 2.68 -7.43 0.40
C TRP A 234 2.83 -6.22 -0.51
N ALA A 235 2.36 -6.33 -1.75
CA ALA A 235 2.45 -5.25 -2.74
C ALA A 235 1.66 -4.01 -2.30
N ILE A 236 0.47 -4.24 -1.74
CA ILE A 236 -0.35 -3.20 -1.11
C ILE A 236 -0.09 -3.26 0.40
N PRO A 237 0.61 -2.27 0.98
CA PRO A 237 0.98 -2.32 2.39
C PRO A 237 -0.24 -2.15 3.30
N ARG A 238 -0.11 -2.55 4.57
CA ARG A 238 -1.18 -2.43 5.57
C ARG A 238 -1.69 -1.00 5.73
N THR A 239 -0.84 -0.01 5.48
CA THR A 239 -1.13 1.42 5.62
C THR A 239 -1.94 2.01 4.47
N GLU A 240 -2.15 1.26 3.39
CA GLU A 240 -2.93 1.74 2.25
C GLU A 240 -4.43 1.61 2.55
N ASP A 241 -5.15 2.73 2.47
CA ASP A 241 -6.61 2.79 2.54
C ASP A 241 -7.21 2.47 1.18
N THR A 242 -7.97 1.38 1.12
CA THR A 242 -8.57 0.88 -0.13
C THR A 242 -10.08 1.07 -0.16
N THR A 243 -10.61 2.02 0.61
CA THR A 243 -12.05 2.24 0.75
C THR A 243 -12.46 3.61 0.23
N THR A 244 -13.68 3.71 -0.30
CA THR A 244 -14.26 5.00 -0.77
C THR A 244 -14.82 5.85 0.38
N ASN A 245 -14.73 5.34 1.61
CA ASN A 245 -15.08 6.08 2.81
C ASN A 245 -13.87 6.89 3.28
N TYR A 246 -13.96 8.21 3.17
CA TYR A 246 -13.01 9.19 3.71
C TYR A 246 -12.81 9.11 5.25
N LYS A 247 -13.48 8.18 5.92
CA LYS A 247 -13.38 7.88 7.36
C LYS A 247 -12.81 6.49 7.66
N SER A 248 -12.60 5.64 6.65
CA SER A 248 -11.95 4.33 6.84
C SER A 248 -10.45 4.50 6.59
N CYS A 249 -9.85 5.42 7.34
CA CYS A 249 -8.41 5.56 7.35
C CYS A 249 -7.83 4.20 7.76
N ALA A 250 -6.82 3.71 7.05
CA ALA A 250 -5.84 2.75 7.57
C ALA A 250 -5.02 3.32 8.77
N LEU A 251 -5.51 4.41 9.35
CA LEU A 251 -5.05 5.15 10.53
C LEU A 251 -6.21 5.52 11.46
N ASP A 252 -7.40 4.90 11.35
CA ASP A 252 -8.38 5.00 12.41
C ASP A 252 -8.05 3.95 13.46
N ARG A 253 -7.63 4.47 14.62
CA ARG A 253 -6.99 3.70 15.66
C ARG A 253 -7.92 3.58 16.88
N ASP A 254 -9.22 3.87 16.76
CA ASP A 254 -10.15 3.92 17.91
C ASP A 254 -11.64 3.65 17.66
N THR A 255 -12.01 2.82 16.68
CA THR A 255 -13.42 2.38 16.56
C THR A 255 -13.54 0.86 16.53
N THR A 256 -14.02 0.32 17.66
CA THR A 256 -14.93 -0.83 17.64
C THR A 256 -16.10 -0.43 16.73
N TYR A 257 -16.45 -1.30 15.78
CA TYR A 257 -17.39 -1.13 14.66
C TYR A 257 -16.75 -0.68 13.33
N ALA A 258 -16.81 -1.63 12.38
CA ALA A 258 -16.28 -1.63 11.01
C ALA A 258 -14.74 -1.69 10.89
N VAL A 259 -14.17 -2.87 11.19
CA VAL A 259 -12.91 -3.27 10.57
C VAL A 259 -13.20 -3.43 9.07
N SER A 260 -13.02 -2.36 8.29
CA SER A 260 -12.93 -2.53 6.84
C SER A 260 -11.70 -3.39 6.59
N PHE A 261 -11.89 -4.59 6.02
CA PHE A 261 -10.77 -5.43 5.62
C PHE A 261 -10.32 -4.95 4.25
N PRO A 262 -9.22 -4.21 4.20
CA PRO A 262 -8.84 -3.52 2.98
C PRO A 262 -8.41 -4.55 1.93
N SER A 263 -8.60 -4.21 0.66
CA SER A 263 -8.15 -5.02 -0.47
C SER A 263 -6.62 -5.09 -0.47
N ARG A 264 -6.07 -6.27 -0.75
CA ARG A 264 -4.64 -6.52 -0.68
C ARG A 264 -4.20 -7.35 -1.89
N ILE A 265 -2.97 -7.12 -2.33
CA ILE A 265 -2.28 -7.96 -3.30
C ILE A 265 -1.02 -8.47 -2.61
N VAL A 266 -0.90 -9.79 -2.55
CA VAL A 266 0.23 -10.52 -1.97
C VAL A 266 0.77 -11.43 -3.04
N TYR A 267 2.09 -11.52 -3.15
CA TYR A 267 2.75 -12.37 -4.12
C TYR A 267 3.92 -13.13 -3.50
N ALA A 268 4.25 -14.27 -4.09
CA ALA A 268 5.33 -15.14 -3.65
C ALA A 268 6.01 -15.84 -4.84
N GLY A 269 7.22 -16.34 -4.60
CA GLY A 269 8.05 -17.02 -5.60
C GLY A 269 9.10 -16.09 -6.23
N GLU A 270 10.27 -16.63 -6.51
CA GLU A 270 11.46 -15.87 -6.94
C GLU A 270 11.22 -15.12 -8.26
N ASN A 271 10.58 -15.78 -9.23
CA ASN A 271 10.19 -15.17 -10.51
C ASN A 271 9.13 -14.07 -10.36
N MET A 272 8.25 -14.17 -9.35
CA MET A 272 7.26 -13.15 -9.07
C MET A 272 7.90 -11.96 -8.35
N ASN A 273 8.85 -12.21 -7.43
CA ASN A 273 9.67 -11.18 -6.79
C ASN A 273 10.48 -10.37 -7.81
N SER A 274 11.05 -11.02 -8.82
CA SER A 274 11.77 -10.34 -9.89
C SER A 274 10.85 -9.74 -10.97
N GLY A 275 9.64 -10.28 -11.15
CA GLY A 275 8.69 -9.83 -12.17
C GLY A 275 7.83 -8.64 -11.75
N VAL A 276 7.42 -8.56 -10.48
CA VAL A 276 6.53 -7.50 -9.98
C VAL A 276 7.24 -6.14 -9.95
N ILE A 277 6.57 -5.13 -10.50
CA ILE A 277 6.99 -3.73 -10.38
C ILE A 277 6.36 -3.17 -9.10
N LEU A 278 7.01 -3.34 -7.95
CA LEU A 278 6.43 -2.99 -6.65
C LEU A 278 5.96 -1.53 -6.57
N SER A 279 6.69 -0.59 -7.17
CA SER A 279 6.31 0.83 -7.23
C SER A 279 5.05 1.13 -8.05
N SER A 280 4.53 0.14 -8.80
CA SER A 280 3.25 0.25 -9.50
C SER A 280 2.05 -0.14 -8.64
N ALA A 281 2.30 -0.76 -7.47
CA ALA A 281 1.25 -1.22 -6.58
C ALA A 281 0.60 -0.03 -5.88
N LYS A 282 -0.72 0.12 -6.06
CA LYS A 282 -1.50 1.22 -5.45
C LYS A 282 -3.00 0.94 -5.49
N THR A 283 -3.78 1.84 -4.89
CA THR A 283 -5.22 1.94 -5.14
C THR A 283 -5.52 2.81 -6.34
N PHE A 284 -6.62 2.51 -7.04
CA PHE A 284 -7.11 3.29 -8.15
C PHE A 284 -8.38 4.08 -7.77
N ASP A 285 -8.21 5.37 -7.51
CA ASP A 285 -9.34 6.29 -7.34
C ASP A 285 -9.89 6.72 -8.70
N TYR A 286 -10.91 6.00 -9.18
CA TYR A 286 -11.50 6.21 -10.50
C TYR A 286 -12.34 7.49 -10.61
N ARG A 287 -12.54 8.25 -9.51
CA ARG A 287 -13.26 9.53 -9.54
C ARG A 287 -12.57 10.55 -10.43
N TYR A 288 -11.26 10.69 -10.23
CA TYR A 288 -10.46 11.68 -10.96
C TYR A 288 -10.24 11.27 -12.41
N GLU A 289 -10.13 9.97 -12.68
CA GLU A 289 -9.87 9.46 -14.02
C GLU A 289 -11.11 9.54 -14.92
N PHE A 290 -12.29 9.25 -14.35
CA PHE A 290 -13.54 9.15 -15.13
C PHE A 290 -14.50 10.30 -14.90
N ASP A 291 -14.07 11.34 -14.18
CA ASP A 291 -14.87 12.50 -13.82
C ASP A 291 -16.21 12.12 -13.17
N VAL A 292 -16.15 11.18 -12.21
CA VAL A 292 -17.33 10.75 -11.44
C VAL A 292 -17.28 11.31 -10.03
N THR A 293 -18.43 11.74 -9.55
CA THR A 293 -18.60 12.27 -8.20
C THR A 293 -18.37 11.17 -7.15
N MET A 294 -18.06 11.58 -5.91
CA MET A 294 -17.94 10.63 -4.80
C MET A 294 -19.24 9.85 -4.55
N GLN A 295 -20.40 10.46 -4.81
CA GLN A 295 -21.70 9.81 -4.66
C GLN A 295 -21.88 8.70 -5.69
N GLU A 296 -21.50 8.95 -6.95
CA GLU A 296 -21.55 7.94 -8.01
C GLU A 296 -20.56 6.82 -7.75
N ALA A 297 -19.33 7.15 -7.34
CA ALA A 297 -18.34 6.14 -6.96
C ALA A 297 -18.86 5.23 -5.84
N ARG A 298 -19.48 5.80 -4.80
CA ARG A 298 -20.11 5.02 -3.72
C ARG A 298 -21.30 4.19 -4.16
N SER A 299 -22.02 4.59 -5.21
CA SER A 299 -23.09 3.78 -5.78
C SER A 299 -22.54 2.56 -6.52
N ILE A 300 -21.29 2.63 -7.02
CA ILE A 300 -20.56 1.51 -7.60
C ILE A 300 -19.97 0.63 -6.50
N SER A 301 -19.16 1.19 -5.59
CA SER A 301 -18.56 0.43 -4.49
C SER A 301 -18.12 1.27 -3.30
N ASP A 302 -18.04 0.64 -2.14
CA ASP A 302 -17.37 1.13 -0.93
C ASP A 302 -15.85 0.87 -0.93
N HIS A 303 -15.31 0.25 -1.98
CA HIS A 303 -13.88 -0.01 -2.17
C HIS A 303 -13.29 0.72 -3.39
N TRP A 304 -11.98 0.98 -3.34
CA TRP A 304 -11.17 1.27 -4.53
C TRP A 304 -10.57 -0.02 -5.08
N PRO A 305 -10.46 -0.19 -6.41
CA PRO A 305 -9.61 -1.24 -6.96
C PRO A 305 -8.17 -1.12 -6.43
N VAL A 306 -7.54 -2.26 -6.15
CA VAL A 306 -6.10 -2.35 -5.94
C VAL A 306 -5.44 -2.91 -7.19
N GLU A 307 -4.28 -2.41 -7.54
CA GLU A 307 -3.64 -2.70 -8.82
C GLU A 307 -2.13 -2.89 -8.70
N VAL A 308 -1.54 -3.70 -9.59
CA VAL A 308 -0.09 -3.94 -9.70
C VAL A 308 0.28 -4.34 -11.13
N LYS A 309 1.53 -4.08 -11.54
CA LYS A 309 2.07 -4.48 -12.84
C LYS A 309 3.17 -5.54 -12.71
N ILE A 310 3.18 -6.50 -13.63
CA ILE A 310 4.24 -7.50 -13.81
C ILE A 310 5.00 -7.21 -15.11
N ARG A 311 6.33 -7.26 -15.06
CA ARG A 311 7.22 -6.96 -16.20
C ARG A 311 6.93 -7.86 -17.41
N GLY A 312 6.72 -7.21 -18.56
CA GLY A 312 6.65 -7.87 -19.85
C GLY A 312 8.04 -8.30 -20.35
N LYS A 313 8.09 -9.34 -21.18
CA LYS A 313 9.32 -9.82 -21.82
C LYS A 313 9.92 -8.74 -22.70
N MET A 314 11.21 -8.83 -22.90
CA MET A 314 11.93 -8.04 -23.89
C MET A 314 12.42 -8.95 -25.00
N SER A 315 12.70 -8.39 -26.16
CA SER A 315 13.28 -9.17 -27.26
C SER A 315 14.60 -9.82 -26.82
N LYS A 316 14.91 -11.02 -27.33
CA LYS A 316 16.19 -11.70 -27.04
C LYS A 316 17.41 -10.85 -27.40
N GLN A 317 17.28 -9.98 -28.40
CA GLN A 317 18.34 -9.03 -28.75
C GLN A 317 18.49 -7.95 -27.66
N ALA A 318 17.39 -7.38 -27.17
CA ALA A 318 17.43 -6.42 -26.06
C ALA A 318 18.02 -7.07 -24.79
N GLU A 319 17.62 -8.29 -24.42
CA GLU A 319 18.21 -9.01 -23.27
C GLU A 319 19.71 -9.21 -23.39
N LYS A 320 20.19 -9.52 -24.60
CA LYS A 320 21.61 -9.79 -24.86
C LYS A 320 22.46 -8.51 -24.87
N HIS A 321 21.87 -7.38 -25.25
CA HIS A 321 22.60 -6.17 -25.57
C HIS A 321 22.33 -4.98 -24.63
N LEU A 322 21.30 -5.06 -23.78
CA LEU A 322 21.02 -4.06 -22.75
C LEU A 322 21.48 -4.56 -21.39
N THR A 323 22.34 -3.78 -20.74
CA THR A 323 22.69 -3.93 -19.33
C THR A 323 21.97 -2.87 -18.52
N SER A 324 21.46 -3.21 -17.35
CA SER A 324 20.88 -2.24 -16.41
C SER A 324 21.95 -1.76 -15.44
N ASP A 325 22.26 -0.46 -15.48
CA ASP A 325 23.17 0.18 -14.52
C ASP A 325 22.37 0.98 -13.47
N VAL A 326 22.76 0.90 -12.21
CA VAL A 326 22.21 1.73 -11.12
C VAL A 326 23.13 2.94 -10.91
N CYS A 327 22.53 4.14 -10.81
CA CYS A 327 23.26 5.41 -10.80
C CYS A 327 22.83 6.31 -9.64
N PHE A 328 23.80 6.86 -8.90
CA PHE A 328 23.61 7.82 -7.81
C PHE A 328 24.48 9.07 -8.01
N ALA A 329 23.84 10.23 -8.23
CA ALA A 329 24.53 11.51 -8.32
C ALA A 329 24.52 12.24 -6.96
N ILE A 330 25.65 12.80 -6.55
CA ILE A 330 25.79 13.58 -5.31
C ILE A 330 26.26 14.98 -5.69
N LYS A 331 25.46 16.01 -5.41
CA LYS A 331 25.85 17.40 -5.64
C LYS A 331 26.11 18.07 -4.32
N ASP A 332 27.31 18.61 -4.14
CA ASP A 332 27.68 19.41 -2.97
C ASP A 332 27.91 20.85 -3.40
N SER A 333 27.06 21.77 -2.90
CA SER A 333 27.08 23.19 -3.24
C SER A 333 27.79 24.05 -2.19
N ARG A 334 28.50 23.44 -1.23
CA ARG A 334 29.25 24.19 -0.22
C ARG A 334 30.56 24.73 -0.82
N PRO A 335 30.97 25.95 -0.48
CA PRO A 335 32.28 26.47 -0.88
C PRO A 335 33.38 25.64 -0.20
N SER A 336 34.31 25.13 -1.01
CA SER A 336 35.47 24.35 -0.53
C SER A 336 36.76 25.05 -0.94
N ASN A 337 37.74 25.14 -0.03
CA ASN A 337 39.08 25.66 -0.32
C ASN A 337 40.03 24.57 -0.89
N VAL A 338 39.46 23.51 -1.46
CA VAL A 338 40.23 22.34 -1.90
C VAL A 338 40.80 22.57 -3.29
N THR A 339 42.11 22.39 -3.44
CA THR A 339 42.80 22.56 -4.71
C THR A 339 42.56 21.39 -5.66
N GLN A 340 42.61 21.66 -6.96
CA GLN A 340 42.46 20.64 -8.01
C GLN A 340 43.50 19.50 -7.86
N ASP A 341 44.74 19.81 -7.49
CA ASP A 341 45.80 18.81 -7.27
C ASP A 341 45.46 17.82 -6.13
N LYS A 342 44.87 18.31 -5.04
CA LYS A 342 44.43 17.49 -3.91
C LYS A 342 43.29 16.56 -4.31
N ILE A 343 42.38 17.03 -5.18
CA ILE A 343 41.29 16.22 -5.74
C ILE A 343 41.85 15.12 -6.64
N LEU A 344 42.74 15.45 -7.58
CA LEU A 344 43.32 14.47 -8.51
C LEU A 344 44.07 13.34 -7.78
N LYS A 345 44.88 13.67 -6.77
CA LYS A 345 45.59 12.66 -5.94
C LYS A 345 44.63 11.77 -5.17
N ALA A 346 43.55 12.34 -4.63
CA ALA A 346 42.54 11.56 -3.92
C ALA A 346 41.78 10.60 -4.84
N CYS A 347 41.52 11.03 -6.07
CA CYS A 347 40.87 10.21 -7.10
C CYS A 347 41.72 9.00 -7.49
N GLU A 348 43.04 9.19 -7.62
CA GLU A 348 43.98 8.10 -7.89
C GLU A 348 43.96 7.04 -6.76
N VAL A 349 44.00 7.47 -5.50
CA VAL A 349 43.94 6.58 -4.33
C VAL A 349 42.59 5.85 -4.21
N ALA A 350 41.50 6.53 -4.54
CA ALA A 350 40.14 6.02 -4.43
C ALA A 350 39.62 5.31 -5.69
N GLN A 351 40.42 5.23 -6.75
CA GLN A 351 40.06 4.67 -8.06
C GLN A 351 38.89 5.40 -8.74
N PHE A 352 38.75 6.70 -8.54
CA PHE A 352 37.83 7.54 -9.30
C PHE A 352 38.57 8.17 -10.49
N ALA A 353 37.95 8.16 -11.67
CA ALA A 353 38.39 8.91 -12.83
C ALA A 353 37.87 10.35 -12.75
N PRO A 354 38.74 11.37 -12.69
CA PRO A 354 38.33 12.77 -12.69
C PRO A 354 38.07 13.28 -14.11
N ALA A 355 37.04 14.12 -14.28
CA ALA A 355 36.73 14.81 -15.53
C ALA A 355 36.38 16.28 -15.24
N LEU A 356 37.06 17.21 -15.91
CA LEU A 356 36.72 18.64 -15.85
C LEU A 356 35.44 18.90 -16.64
N ILE A 357 34.50 19.62 -16.02
CA ILE A 357 33.25 20.07 -16.65
C ILE A 357 33.09 21.57 -16.46
N SER A 358 32.18 22.20 -17.23
CA SER A 358 31.94 23.65 -17.19
C SER A 358 31.55 24.21 -15.81
N SER A 359 31.10 23.35 -14.89
CA SER A 359 30.66 23.72 -13.54
C SER A 359 31.54 23.16 -12.40
N GLY A 360 32.67 22.52 -12.70
CA GLY A 360 33.55 21.95 -11.67
C GLY A 360 34.29 20.68 -12.12
N ILE A 361 34.52 19.76 -11.17
CA ILE A 361 35.19 18.48 -11.40
C ILE A 361 34.18 17.36 -11.13
N SER A 362 33.97 16.48 -12.11
CA SER A 362 33.19 15.24 -11.97
C SER A 362 34.12 14.08 -11.64
N LEU A 363 33.71 13.23 -10.68
CA LEU A 363 34.44 12.05 -10.27
C LEU A 363 33.62 10.81 -10.61
N LYS A 364 34.21 9.88 -11.38
CA LYS A 364 33.53 8.68 -11.87
C LYS A 364 34.25 7.41 -11.42
N ASN A 365 33.54 6.49 -10.77
CA ASN A 365 34.03 5.14 -10.50
C ASN A 365 33.05 4.15 -11.14
N GLU A 366 33.57 3.20 -11.92
CA GLU A 366 32.77 2.16 -12.59
C GLU A 366 33.10 0.82 -11.97
N THR A 367 32.13 0.23 -11.27
CA THR A 367 32.25 -1.10 -10.66
C THR A 367 30.93 -1.85 -10.82
N ARG A 368 31.03 -3.17 -11.01
CA ARG A 368 29.87 -4.09 -11.01
C ARG A 368 29.62 -4.69 -9.63
N ASP A 369 30.52 -4.46 -8.69
CA ASP A 369 30.47 -4.95 -7.32
C ASP A 369 30.13 -3.79 -6.38
N PHE A 370 29.03 -3.98 -5.64
CA PHE A 370 28.49 -3.01 -4.72
C PHE A 370 29.39 -2.78 -3.50
N ASP A 371 30.03 -3.84 -2.97
CA ASP A 371 30.97 -3.72 -1.85
C ASP A 371 32.23 -2.95 -2.28
N HIS A 372 32.70 -3.17 -3.52
CA HIS A 372 33.77 -2.38 -4.10
C HIS A 372 33.39 -0.90 -4.24
N MET A 373 32.14 -0.58 -4.55
CA MET A 373 31.66 0.82 -4.60
C MET A 373 31.74 1.47 -3.21
N LEU A 374 31.28 0.78 -2.16
CA LEU A 374 31.34 1.29 -0.79
C LEU A 374 32.78 1.52 -0.32
N VAL A 375 33.68 0.59 -0.66
CA VAL A 375 35.12 0.72 -0.39
C VAL A 375 35.72 1.93 -1.12
N ALA A 376 35.37 2.14 -2.39
CA ALA A 376 35.84 3.28 -3.16
C ALA A 376 35.38 4.62 -2.54
N ILE A 377 34.10 4.71 -2.12
CA ILE A 377 33.55 5.89 -1.43
C ILE A 377 34.28 6.16 -0.11
N SER A 378 34.57 5.11 0.68
CA SER A 378 35.32 5.23 1.93
C SER A 378 36.76 5.74 1.70
N LYS A 379 37.45 5.21 0.69
CA LYS A 379 38.78 5.69 0.28
C LYS A 379 38.75 7.15 -0.16
N LEU A 380 37.76 7.54 -0.96
CA LEU A 380 37.61 8.92 -1.43
C LEU A 380 37.36 9.88 -0.27
N ARG A 381 36.53 9.50 0.70
CA ARG A 381 36.29 10.28 1.92
C ARG A 381 37.54 10.44 2.76
N ASN A 382 38.32 9.38 2.95
CA ASN A 382 39.57 9.46 3.71
C ASN A 382 40.62 10.35 3.03
N ALA A 383 40.61 10.39 1.70
CA ALA A 383 41.51 11.25 0.92
C ALA A 383 41.01 12.71 0.80
N LEU A 384 39.69 12.95 0.88
CA LEU A 384 39.06 14.28 0.80
C LEU A 384 38.06 14.54 1.94
N PRO A 385 38.47 14.53 3.22
CA PRO A 385 37.57 14.73 4.35
C PRO A 385 36.95 16.14 4.40
N GLU A 386 37.60 17.12 3.77
CA GLU A 386 37.11 18.50 3.62
C GLU A 386 35.99 18.62 2.57
N VAL A 387 35.84 17.62 1.69
CA VAL A 387 34.87 17.61 0.58
C VAL A 387 33.73 16.64 0.87
N ILE A 388 34.04 15.44 1.36
CA ILE A 388 33.05 14.41 1.73
C ILE A 388 33.14 14.23 3.24
N THR A 389 32.14 14.72 3.98
CA THR A 389 32.12 14.56 5.44
C THR A 389 31.81 13.12 5.83
N LYS A 390 32.12 12.77 7.08
CA LYS A 390 31.75 11.49 7.68
C LYS A 390 30.24 11.25 7.56
N GLU A 391 29.40 12.24 7.90
CA GLU A 391 27.95 12.09 7.80
C GLU A 391 27.48 11.89 6.35
N GLN A 392 28.09 12.57 5.37
CA GLN A 392 27.75 12.37 3.96
C GLN A 392 28.13 10.97 3.48
N SER A 393 29.32 10.48 3.80
CA SER A 393 29.74 9.12 3.46
C SER A 393 28.82 8.08 4.10
N GLU A 394 28.43 8.27 5.36
CA GLU A 394 27.52 7.39 6.07
C GLU A 394 26.10 7.47 5.50
N ALA A 395 25.62 8.66 5.08
CA ALA A 395 24.33 8.82 4.43
C ALA A 395 24.29 8.17 3.03
N ILE A 396 25.39 8.22 2.28
CA ILE A 396 25.51 7.55 0.97
C ILE A 396 25.52 6.04 1.16
N VAL A 397 26.35 5.52 2.07
CA VAL A 397 26.39 4.09 2.42
C VAL A 397 25.03 3.64 2.95
N PHE A 398 24.38 4.45 3.79
CA PHE A 398 23.06 4.18 4.32
C PHE A 398 21.99 4.14 3.24
N LYS A 399 21.93 5.12 2.32
CA LYS A 399 20.95 5.13 1.21
C LYS A 399 21.24 4.06 0.16
N ALA A 400 22.51 3.74 -0.07
CA ALA A 400 22.93 2.68 -0.98
C ALA A 400 22.57 1.30 -0.42
N ASN A 401 22.81 1.07 0.88
CA ASN A 401 22.47 -0.18 1.58
C ASN A 401 20.98 -0.29 1.90
N ASN A 402 20.30 0.84 2.03
CA ASN A 402 18.91 0.93 2.46
C ASN A 402 18.16 1.88 1.53
N VAL A 403 17.85 1.42 0.33
CA VAL A 403 16.84 2.06 -0.53
C VAL A 403 15.47 2.15 0.20
N ASP A 404 15.31 1.44 1.34
CA ASP A 404 14.11 1.38 2.20
C ASP A 404 14.36 1.53 3.73
N ALA A 405 15.27 2.39 4.18
CA ALA A 405 15.65 2.43 5.62
C ALA A 405 14.52 2.87 6.60
N PRO A 406 14.40 2.25 7.79
CA PRO A 406 13.37 2.59 8.78
C PRO A 406 13.61 3.96 9.45
N PRO A 407 12.53 4.64 9.90
CA PRO A 407 12.58 6.00 10.44
C PRO A 407 13.27 6.11 11.80
N GLU A 408 13.94 7.25 12.03
CA GLU A 408 14.60 7.54 13.32
C GLU A 408 13.62 7.49 14.50
N PRO A 409 14.00 6.88 15.65
CA PRO A 409 13.10 6.71 16.79
C PRO A 409 12.76 8.03 17.50
N PRO A 410 11.55 8.20 18.07
CA PRO A 410 11.16 9.42 18.74
C PRO A 410 11.91 9.64 20.06
N THR A 411 12.11 10.91 20.41
CA THR A 411 12.74 11.33 21.66
C THR A 411 11.85 11.03 22.88
N LYS A 412 12.44 10.94 24.08
CA LYS A 412 11.69 10.72 25.33
C LYS A 412 10.62 11.79 25.59
N ALA A 413 10.91 13.05 25.29
CA ALA A 413 9.96 14.15 25.45
C ALA A 413 8.77 14.02 24.48
N GLN A 414 9.02 13.62 23.23
CA GLN A 414 7.95 13.33 22.25
C GLN A 414 7.09 12.15 22.69
N LEU A 415 7.68 11.09 23.26
CA LEU A 415 6.92 9.94 23.77
C LEU A 415 6.05 10.29 24.99
N GLN A 416 6.53 11.14 25.89
CA GLN A 416 5.76 11.64 27.03
C GLN A 416 4.59 12.52 26.57
N ALA A 417 4.84 13.43 25.63
CA ALA A 417 3.80 14.26 25.03
C ALA A 417 2.76 13.41 24.27
N LEU A 418 3.22 12.38 23.55
CA LEU A 418 2.36 11.44 22.83
C LEU A 418 1.47 10.64 23.78
N LEU A 419 2.02 10.19 24.90
CA LEU A 419 1.27 9.48 25.94
C LEU A 419 0.20 10.38 26.58
N ALA A 420 0.55 11.62 26.95
CA ALA A 420 -0.39 12.57 27.53
C ALA A 420 -1.50 12.98 26.55
N HIS A 421 -1.14 13.27 25.30
CA HIS A 421 -2.08 13.61 24.24
C HIS A 421 -3.05 12.45 23.94
N SER A 422 -2.56 11.20 23.98
CA SER A 422 -3.40 10.01 23.76
C SER A 422 -4.30 9.66 24.95
N ALA A 423 -3.94 10.06 26.18
CA ALA A 423 -4.71 9.72 27.38
C ALA A 423 -5.96 10.60 27.57
N ILE A 424 -5.87 11.88 27.25
CA ILE A 424 -6.88 12.88 27.63
C ILE A 424 -8.26 12.63 27.01
N PRO A 425 -8.38 12.33 25.71
CA PRO A 425 -9.67 11.96 25.13
C PRO A 425 -10.29 10.73 25.84
N PHE A 426 -9.46 9.76 26.21
CA PHE A 426 -9.89 8.54 26.86
C PHE A 426 -10.29 8.69 28.32
N ILE A 427 -9.75 9.71 29.01
CA ILE A 427 -10.27 10.13 30.32
C ILE A 427 -11.71 10.62 30.18
N GLY A 428 -11.99 11.47 29.18
CA GLY A 428 -13.34 11.96 28.90
C GLY A 428 -14.31 10.84 28.51
N PHE A 429 -13.87 9.94 27.64
CA PHE A 429 -14.65 8.77 27.23
C PHE A 429 -14.98 7.87 28.43
N GLY A 430 -13.96 7.40 29.18
CA GLY A 430 -14.19 6.51 30.32
C GLY A 430 -15.02 7.14 31.44
N PHE A 431 -14.91 8.47 31.62
CA PHE A 431 -15.76 9.21 32.56
C PHE A 431 -17.23 9.17 32.16
N LEU A 432 -17.54 9.54 30.92
CA LEU A 432 -18.91 9.54 30.41
C LEU A 432 -19.47 8.12 30.37
N ASP A 433 -18.64 7.14 30.02
CA ASP A 433 -19.03 5.74 29.90
C ASP A 433 -19.50 5.16 31.26
N ASN A 434 -18.66 5.26 32.29
CA ASN A 434 -19.06 4.79 33.61
C ASN A 434 -20.19 5.64 34.23
N LEU A 435 -20.23 6.94 33.98
CA LEU A 435 -21.28 7.82 34.50
C LEU A 435 -22.65 7.46 33.92
N ILE A 436 -22.75 7.32 32.60
CA ILE A 436 -24.01 7.01 31.90
C ILE A 436 -24.42 5.58 32.21
N MET A 437 -23.48 4.62 32.22
CA MET A 437 -23.76 3.24 32.62
C MET A 437 -24.41 3.16 34.01
N ILE A 438 -23.86 3.86 35.01
CA ILE A 438 -24.38 3.81 36.39
C ILE A 438 -25.76 4.44 36.46
N ILE A 439 -25.95 5.64 35.90
CA ILE A 439 -27.24 6.35 35.97
C ILE A 439 -28.33 5.59 35.19
N ALA A 440 -28.01 5.13 33.97
CA ALA A 440 -28.97 4.42 33.13
C ALA A 440 -29.26 3.02 33.68
N GLY A 441 -28.25 2.31 34.17
CA GLY A 441 -28.40 1.00 34.81
C GLY A 441 -29.30 1.07 36.04
N ASP A 442 -29.09 2.08 36.90
CA ASP A 442 -29.92 2.30 38.09
C ASP A 442 -31.37 2.64 37.72
N TYR A 443 -31.57 3.48 36.70
CA TYR A 443 -32.91 3.82 36.24
C TYR A 443 -33.64 2.59 35.67
N ILE A 444 -32.95 1.79 34.85
CA ILE A 444 -33.49 0.56 34.29
C ILE A 444 -33.82 -0.46 35.37
N ASP A 445 -32.97 -0.63 36.38
CA ASP A 445 -33.21 -1.54 37.50
C ASP A 445 -34.46 -1.13 38.29
N ALA A 446 -34.58 0.17 38.60
CA ALA A 446 -35.72 0.71 39.34
C ALA A 446 -37.04 0.67 38.56
N THR A 447 -37.03 0.76 37.23
CA THR A 447 -38.26 0.79 36.41
C THR A 447 -38.57 -0.56 35.75
N ILE A 448 -37.66 -1.03 34.90
CA ILE A 448 -37.85 -2.20 34.04
C ILE A 448 -37.51 -3.48 34.81
N GLY A 449 -36.53 -3.43 35.73
CA GLY A 449 -36.18 -4.51 36.66
C GLY A 449 -37.37 -4.99 37.46
N VAL A 450 -38.10 -4.07 38.07
CA VAL A 450 -39.29 -4.37 38.88
C VAL A 450 -40.49 -4.83 38.05
N THR A 451 -40.66 -4.32 36.81
CA THR A 451 -41.83 -4.63 35.97
C THR A 451 -41.68 -5.88 35.10
N LEU A 452 -40.46 -6.20 34.67
CA LEU A 452 -40.16 -7.36 33.81
C LEU A 452 -39.37 -8.47 34.52
N GLY A 453 -38.99 -8.29 35.79
CA GLY A 453 -38.24 -9.27 36.56
C GLY A 453 -36.80 -9.51 36.07
N ILE A 454 -36.20 -8.51 35.40
CA ILE A 454 -34.80 -8.60 34.96
C ILE A 454 -33.87 -8.35 36.15
N SER A 455 -32.73 -9.06 36.21
CA SER A 455 -31.80 -8.93 37.32
C SER A 455 -31.05 -7.60 37.31
N THR A 456 -30.61 -7.12 38.47
CA THR A 456 -29.77 -5.91 38.61
C THR A 456 -28.51 -5.97 37.75
N MET A 457 -27.91 -7.16 37.60
CA MET A 457 -26.77 -7.37 36.70
C MET A 457 -27.15 -7.22 35.21
N ALA A 458 -28.38 -7.60 34.83
CA ALA A 458 -28.89 -7.37 33.48
C ALA A 458 -29.24 -5.90 33.23
N ALA A 459 -29.78 -5.19 34.22
CA ALA A 459 -30.01 -3.74 34.15
C ALA A 459 -28.70 -2.96 34.00
N ALA A 460 -27.65 -3.33 34.74
CA ALA A 460 -26.30 -2.78 34.57
C ALA A 460 -25.73 -3.07 33.17
N GLY A 461 -25.94 -4.29 32.65
CA GLY A 461 -25.56 -4.66 31.28
C GLY A 461 -26.27 -3.82 30.21
N LEU A 462 -27.56 -3.54 30.39
CA LEU A 462 -28.31 -2.62 29.52
C LEU A 462 -27.84 -1.16 29.66
N GLY A 463 -27.50 -0.75 30.88
CA GLY A 463 -26.84 0.54 31.14
C GLY A 463 -25.55 0.68 30.34
N ASN A 464 -24.72 -0.37 30.27
CA ASN A 464 -23.50 -0.38 29.45
C ASN A 464 -23.84 -0.21 27.96
N THR A 465 -24.87 -0.88 27.45
CA THR A 465 -25.26 -0.73 26.02
C THR A 465 -25.76 0.67 25.68
N LEU A 466 -26.47 1.34 26.59
CA LEU A 466 -26.89 2.73 26.40
C LEU A 466 -25.71 3.68 26.49
N SER A 467 -24.77 3.39 27.38
CA SER A 467 -23.53 4.12 27.52
C SER A 467 -22.66 4.03 26.28
N ASP A 468 -22.52 2.83 25.68
CA ASP A 468 -21.80 2.62 24.43
C ASP A 468 -22.40 3.48 23.29
N VAL A 469 -23.74 3.55 23.21
CA VAL A 469 -24.45 4.39 22.22
C VAL A 469 -24.21 5.88 22.47
N ALA A 470 -24.24 6.32 23.73
CA ALA A 470 -23.96 7.71 24.09
C ALA A 470 -22.47 8.09 23.93
N GLY A 471 -21.57 7.13 24.15
CA GLY A 471 -20.13 7.20 23.92
C GLY A 471 -19.80 7.50 22.47
N ILE A 472 -20.51 6.86 21.52
CA ILE A 472 -20.39 7.15 20.08
C ILE A 472 -20.77 8.61 19.75
N GLY A 473 -21.80 9.15 20.42
CA GLY A 473 -22.25 10.53 20.20
C GLY A 473 -21.38 11.60 20.87
N SER A 474 -20.58 11.23 21.88
CA SER A 474 -19.79 12.17 22.69
C SER A 474 -18.34 12.36 22.22
N ALA A 475 -17.88 11.58 21.24
CA ALA A 475 -16.55 11.71 20.63
C ALA A 475 -16.23 13.16 20.21
N TRP A 476 -17.20 13.87 19.62
CA TRP A 476 -17.03 15.28 19.23
C TRP A 476 -16.83 16.24 20.42
N TYR A 477 -17.49 15.98 21.55
CA TYR A 477 -17.36 16.81 22.76
C TYR A 477 -16.01 16.60 23.44
N VAL A 478 -15.55 15.35 23.48
CA VAL A 478 -14.24 14.98 24.02
C VAL A 478 -13.12 15.63 23.22
N GLU A 479 -13.21 15.63 21.88
CA GLU A 479 -12.27 16.33 21.01
C GLU A 479 -12.25 17.85 21.27
N ARG A 480 -13.42 18.47 21.45
CA ARG A 480 -13.51 19.91 21.76
C ARG A 480 -12.89 20.28 23.11
N ILE A 481 -13.07 19.44 24.13
CA ILE A 481 -12.45 19.63 25.45
C ILE A 481 -10.93 19.47 25.36
N ALA A 482 -10.44 18.47 24.60
CA ALA A 482 -9.01 18.28 24.37
C ALA A 482 -8.36 19.50 23.67
N LEU A 483 -9.07 20.13 22.73
CA LEU A 483 -8.63 21.36 22.08
C LEU A 483 -8.66 22.58 23.02
N MET A 484 -9.66 22.69 23.90
CA MET A 484 -9.76 23.78 24.89
C MET A 484 -8.64 23.74 25.95
N ILE A 485 -8.15 22.55 26.31
CA ILE A 485 -7.05 22.36 27.27
C ILE A 485 -5.68 22.74 26.64
N GLY A 486 -5.63 23.02 25.34
CA GLY A 486 -4.45 23.57 24.67
C GLY A 486 -3.32 22.57 24.46
N LEU A 487 -3.60 21.26 24.48
CA LEU A 487 -2.60 20.24 24.15
C LEU A 487 -2.28 20.27 22.66
N LYS A 488 -1.06 20.68 22.36
CA LYS A 488 -0.50 20.57 21.02
C LYS A 488 -0.10 19.12 20.75
N ALA A 489 -0.54 18.59 19.61
CA ALA A 489 -0.08 17.30 19.13
C ALA A 489 1.45 17.33 18.97
N PRO A 490 2.17 16.27 19.40
CA PRO A 490 3.62 16.20 19.24
C PRO A 490 3.99 16.15 17.75
N ASN A 491 4.96 16.96 17.34
CA ASN A 491 5.50 16.91 15.98
C ASN A 491 6.29 15.62 15.77
N LEU A 492 5.62 14.62 15.19
CA LEU A 492 6.18 13.33 14.78
C LEU A 492 6.01 13.18 13.28
N THR A 493 7.02 12.65 12.61
CA THR A 493 6.88 12.29 11.18
C THR A 493 5.92 11.09 11.05
N PRO A 494 5.24 10.91 9.89
CA PRO A 494 4.35 9.77 9.67
C PRO A 494 5.04 8.42 9.93
N ALA A 495 6.32 8.34 9.57
CA ALA A 495 7.15 7.17 9.77
C ALA A 495 7.49 6.95 11.26
N GLN A 496 7.77 8.01 12.03
CA GLN A 496 7.97 7.93 13.48
C GLN A 496 6.73 7.45 14.25
N THR A 497 5.54 7.83 13.79
CA THR A 497 4.27 7.42 14.40
C THR A 497 3.95 5.94 14.16
N ALA A 498 4.48 5.35 13.09
CA ALA A 498 4.34 3.93 12.75
C ALA A 498 5.24 3.00 13.59
N LEU A 499 6.27 3.53 14.26
CA LEU A 499 7.20 2.75 15.08
C LEU A 499 6.50 2.08 16.28
N SER A 500 6.89 0.84 16.58
CA SER A 500 6.31 0.03 17.66
C SER A 500 6.38 0.71 19.04
N ARG A 501 7.43 1.50 19.31
CA ARG A 501 7.57 2.27 20.56
C ARG A 501 6.53 3.39 20.69
N SER A 502 6.25 4.10 19.59
CA SER A 502 5.21 5.13 19.51
C SER A 502 3.83 4.52 19.68
N ARG A 503 3.59 3.37 19.03
CA ARG A 503 2.35 2.59 19.15
C ARG A 503 2.10 2.14 20.58
N TRP A 504 3.12 1.62 21.25
CA TRP A 504 3.02 1.20 22.64
C TRP A 504 2.71 2.38 23.58
N CYS A 505 3.36 3.53 23.40
CA CYS A 505 3.05 4.73 24.19
C CYS A 505 1.64 5.26 23.95
N ILE A 506 1.14 5.21 22.71
CA ILE A 506 -0.23 5.61 22.36
C ILE A 506 -1.23 4.69 23.06
N ASN A 507 -1.08 3.37 22.89
CA ASN A 507 -2.00 2.40 23.50
C ASN A 507 -1.94 2.42 25.03
N LEU A 508 -0.75 2.61 25.61
CA LEU A 508 -0.59 2.79 27.05
C LEU A 508 -1.30 4.06 27.53
N GLY A 509 -1.15 5.19 26.81
CA GLY A 509 -1.84 6.44 27.13
C GLY A 509 -3.36 6.26 27.12
N ARG A 510 -3.91 5.59 26.11
CA ARG A 510 -5.34 5.29 26.02
C ARG A 510 -5.82 4.40 27.15
N ALA A 511 -5.11 3.32 27.44
CA ALA A 511 -5.46 2.41 28.53
C ALA A 511 -5.48 3.12 29.89
N LEU A 512 -4.44 3.92 30.18
CA LEU A 512 -4.40 4.75 31.38
C LEU A 512 -5.53 5.79 31.39
N GLY A 513 -5.83 6.38 30.24
CA GLY A 513 -6.93 7.33 30.07
C GLY A 513 -8.28 6.71 30.42
N VAL A 514 -8.62 5.55 29.87
CA VAL A 514 -9.86 4.82 30.19
C VAL A 514 -9.92 4.50 31.67
N ILE A 515 -8.84 3.92 32.24
CA ILE A 515 -8.82 3.55 33.66
C ILE A 515 -9.10 4.77 34.55
N ILE A 516 -8.42 5.89 34.30
CA ILE A 516 -8.61 7.13 35.06
C ILE A 516 -10.03 7.67 34.85
N GLY A 517 -10.51 7.70 33.60
CA GLY A 517 -11.85 8.15 33.25
C GLY A 517 -12.93 7.34 33.97
N CYS A 518 -12.85 6.01 33.88
CA CYS A 518 -13.78 5.09 34.53
C CYS A 518 -13.81 5.29 36.06
N LEU A 519 -12.65 5.46 36.70
CA LEU A 519 -12.58 5.75 38.13
C LEU A 519 -13.26 7.07 38.50
N LEU A 520 -13.09 8.11 37.68
CA LEU A 520 -13.77 9.39 37.85
C LEU A 520 -15.29 9.27 37.60
N GLY A 521 -15.70 8.48 36.62
CA GLY A 521 -17.11 8.25 36.26
C GLY A 521 -17.91 7.48 37.32
N MET A 522 -17.23 6.78 38.24
CA MET A 522 -17.86 6.10 39.38
C MET A 522 -18.32 7.04 40.49
N PHE A 523 -18.07 8.36 40.39
CA PHE A 523 -18.42 9.32 41.44
C PHE A 523 -19.89 9.26 41.92
N PRO A 524 -20.93 8.93 41.10
CA PRO A 524 -22.31 8.85 41.59
C PRO A 524 -22.50 7.82 42.72
N LEU A 525 -21.64 6.79 42.78
CA LEU A 525 -21.68 5.78 43.84
C LEU A 525 -21.38 6.37 45.23
N LEU A 526 -20.65 7.49 45.30
CA LEU A 526 -20.37 8.18 46.56
C LEU A 526 -21.64 8.75 47.20
N PHE A 527 -22.62 9.16 46.38
CA PHE A 527 -23.88 9.78 46.84
C PHE A 527 -25.02 8.77 47.02
N ARG A 528 -24.75 7.47 46.80
CA ARG A 528 -25.74 6.39 46.94
C ARG A 528 -25.86 5.93 48.40
N LYS A 529 -24.75 5.97 49.13
CA LYS A 529 -24.65 5.56 50.54
C LYS A 529 -25.43 6.46 51.50
N GLU A 530 -25.60 7.73 51.15
CA GLU A 530 -26.41 8.70 51.92
C GLU A 530 -27.92 8.40 51.79
N ARG A 531 -28.35 7.98 50.60
CA ARG A 531 -29.76 7.68 50.29
C ARG A 531 -30.25 6.38 50.91
N GLU A 532 -29.40 5.35 50.93
CA GLU A 532 -29.70 4.08 51.61
C GLU A 532 -29.71 4.24 53.14
N ALA A 533 -28.87 5.14 53.69
CA ALA A 533 -28.86 5.46 55.11
C ALA A 533 -30.11 6.27 55.53
N GLU A 534 -30.56 7.24 54.72
CA GLU A 534 -31.81 7.99 54.97
C GLU A 534 -33.06 7.10 54.89
N ILE A 535 -33.16 6.20 53.91
CA ILE A 535 -34.30 5.28 53.78
C ILE A 535 -34.35 4.26 54.94
N ALA A 536 -33.19 3.83 55.45
CA ALA A 536 -33.11 2.95 56.61
C ALA A 536 -33.48 3.67 57.93
N ASP A 537 -33.27 4.98 58.04
CA ASP A 537 -33.62 5.79 59.21
C ASP A 537 -35.11 6.20 59.22
N GLU A 538 -35.76 6.30 58.05
CA GLU A 538 -37.20 6.55 57.92
C GLU A 538 -38.08 5.28 58.02
N SER A 539 -37.49 4.08 57.95
CA SER A 539 -38.20 2.80 58.00
C SER A 539 -37.98 1.98 59.28
N GLY A 540 -37.25 2.53 60.25
CA GLY A 540 -37.18 2.07 61.65
C GLY A 540 -38.13 2.88 62.54
#